data_AF-A0AAC9AD09-F1
#
_entry.id   AF-A0AAC9AD09-F1
#
_cell.length_a   1.000
_cell.length_b   1.000
_cell.length_c   1.000
_cell.angle_alpha   90.00
_cell.angle_beta   90.00
_cell.angle_gamma   90.00
#
_symmetry.space_group_name_H-M   'P 1'
#
loop_
_entity.id
_entity.type
_entity.pdbx_description
1 polymer ?
#
loop_
_entity_poly.entity_id
_entity_poly.type
_entity_poly.pdbx_seq_one_letter_code
_entity_poly.pdbx_strand_id
1 'polypeptide(L)' 'MIDTQSFAHLSCLIEGIALVKHSENRSSQDLKTLLESQGYDAAIAANTAEALSEQLQLAS' A
#
# COMPACT_ATOMS: atom_id res chain seq x y z
N MET A 1 22.05 -1.66 13.17
CA MET A 1 21.45 -1.63 11.82
C MET A 1 19.98 -1.36 12.05
N ILE A 2 19.45 -0.21 11.64
CA ILE A 2 17.99 -0.05 11.61
C ILE A 2 17.54 -0.87 10.41
N ASP A 3 16.67 -1.85 10.62
CA ASP A 3 16.11 -2.70 9.58
C ASP A 3 15.45 -1.82 8.51
N THR A 4 16.18 -1.57 7.43
CA THR A 4 15.75 -0.73 6.30
C THR A 4 14.50 -1.30 5.62
N GLN A 5 14.34 -2.62 5.65
CA GLN A 5 13.10 -3.28 5.23
C GLN A 5 11.91 -2.89 6.13
N SER A 6 12.09 -2.89 7.45
CA SER A 6 11.03 -2.53 8.40
C SER A 6 10.57 -1.08 8.20
N PHE A 7 11.52 -0.18 7.94
CA PHE A 7 11.20 1.22 7.62
C PHE A 7 10.43 1.36 6.30
N ALA A 8 10.89 0.71 5.23
CA ALA A 8 10.21 0.76 3.93
C ALA A 8 8.79 0.16 3.98
N HIS A 9 8.60 -0.92 4.75
CA HIS A 9 7.29 -1.51 4.99
C HIS A 9 6.34 -0.54 5.72
N LEU A 10 6.82 0.12 6.78
CA LEU A 10 6.01 1.09 7.53
C LEU A 10 5.66 2.32 6.69
N SER A 11 6.62 2.88 5.95
CA SER A 11 6.38 4.00 5.04
C SER A 11 5.34 3.65 3.99
N CYS A 12 5.50 2.50 3.32
CA CYS A 12 4.56 2.01 2.32
C CYS A 12 3.15 1.84 2.90
N LEU A 13 3.03 1.28 4.11
CA LEU A 13 1.75 1.07 4.76
C LEU A 13 1.03 2.39 5.10
N ILE A 14 1.75 3.39 5.64
CA ILE A 14 1.17 4.71 5.96
C ILE A 14 0.66 5.39 4.70
N GLU A 15 1.46 5.37 3.64
CA GLU A 15 1.11 5.98 2.35
C GLU A 15 -0.07 5.24 1.70
N GLY A 16 -0.06 3.90 1.75
CA GLY A 16 -1.17 3.06 1.32
C GLY A 16 -2.48 3.39 2.03
N ILE A 17 -2.46 3.58 3.36
CA ILE A 17 -3.66 3.98 4.13
C ILE A 17 -4.17 5.34 3.68
N ALA A 18 -3.28 6.31 3.46
CA ALA A 18 -3.67 7.63 2.98
C ALA A 18 -4.34 7.52 1.59
N LEU A 19 -3.76 6.73 0.69
CA LEU A 19 -4.27 6.49 -0.65
C LEU A 19 -5.64 5.82 -0.66
N VAL A 20 -5.87 4.81 0.20
CA VAL A 20 -7.17 4.14 0.36
C VAL A 20 -8.24 5.11 0.87
N LYS A 21 -7.87 6.05 1.76
CA LYS A 21 -8.82 7.00 2.36
C LYS A 21 -9.14 8.20 1.48
N HIS A 22 -8.17 8.67 0.68
CA HIS A 22 -8.30 9.91 -0.09
C HIS A 22 -8.71 9.70 -1.55
N SER A 23 -8.46 8.52 -2.11
CA SER A 23 -8.70 8.23 -3.52
C SER A 23 -9.79 7.17 -3.66
N GLU A 24 -10.57 7.24 -4.74
CA GLU A 24 -11.42 6.12 -5.20
C GLU A 24 -10.55 4.94 -5.69
N ASN A 25 -9.63 4.42 -4.87
CA ASN A 25 -8.86 3.23 -5.22
C ASN A 25 -9.83 2.05 -5.25
N ARG A 26 -10.12 1.56 -6.46
CA ARG A 26 -11.21 0.61 -6.71
C ARG A 26 -10.79 -0.84 -6.47
N SER A 27 -9.48 -1.11 -6.40
CA SER A 27 -8.96 -2.46 -6.18
C SER A 27 -7.60 -2.47 -5.49
N SER A 28 -7.29 -3.60 -4.84
CA SER A 28 -5.97 -3.90 -4.28
C SER A 28 -4.88 -3.86 -5.37
N GLN A 29 -5.22 -4.23 -6.61
CA GLN A 29 -4.29 -4.19 -7.73
C GLN A 29 -3.91 -2.76 -8.12
N ASP A 30 -4.87 -1.83 -8.14
CA ASP A 30 -4.61 -0.42 -8.42
C ASP A 30 -3.71 0.20 -7.35
N LEU A 31 -3.97 -0.11 -6.08
CA LEU A 31 -3.15 0.35 -4.95
C LEU A 31 -1.71 -0.17 -5.06
N LYS A 32 -1.52 -1.45 -5.41
CA LYS A 32 -0.19 -2.03 -5.62
C LYS A 32 0.56 -1.29 -6.73
N THR A 33 -0.06 -1.11 -7.90
CA THR A 33 0.58 -0.42 -9.03
C THR A 33 0.95 1.02 -8.69
N LEU A 34 0.12 1.70 -7.90
CA LEU A 34 0.42 3.06 -7.46
C LEU A 34 1.63 3.10 -6.51
N LEU A 35 1.72 2.19 -5.56
CA LEU A 35 2.85 2.09 -4.63
C LEU A 35 4.16 1.74 -5.37
N GLU A 36 4.11 0.82 -6.34
CA GLU A 36 5.27 0.52 -7.21
C GLU A 36 5.71 1.75 -8.01
N SER A 37 4.76 2.55 -8.53
CA SER A 37 5.06 3.79 -9.26
C SER A 37 5.69 4.88 -8.38
N GLN A 38 5.50 4.80 -7.05
CA GLN A 38 6.14 5.67 -6.06
C GLN A 38 7.55 5.19 -5.65
N GLY A 39 7.99 4.05 -6.18
CA GLY A 39 9.34 3.51 -5.95
C GLY A 39 9.42 2.47 -4.83
N TYR A 40 8.28 2.01 -4.29
CA TYR A 40 8.27 0.88 -3.37
C TYR A 40 8.60 -0.42 -4.11
N ASP A 41 9.32 -1.30 -3.43
CA ASP A 41 9.58 -2.65 -3.91
C ASP A 41 8.27 -3.42 -4.12
N ALA A 42 8.22 -4.24 -5.18
CA ALA A 42 7.02 -4.96 -5.58
C ALA A 42 6.46 -5.89 -4.49
N ALA A 43 7.33 -6.50 -3.66
CA ALA A 43 6.89 -7.35 -2.55
C ALA A 43 6.31 -6.51 -1.41
N ILE A 44 6.91 -5.35 -1.12
CA ILE A 44 6.38 -4.41 -0.10
C ILE A 44 5.04 -3.85 -0.55
N ALA A 45 4.93 -3.41 -1.81
CA ALA A 45 3.69 -2.91 -2.39
C ALA A 45 2.58 -3.98 -2.40
N ALA A 46 2.91 -5.21 -2.76
CA ALA A 46 1.96 -6.33 -2.73
C ALA A 46 1.47 -6.62 -1.30
N ASN A 47 2.38 -6.71 -0.33
CA ASN A 47 2.02 -6.95 1.06
C ASN A 47 1.15 -5.83 1.63
N THR A 48 1.45 -4.57 1.33
CA THR A 48 0.63 -3.43 1.75
C THR A 48 -0.75 -3.47 1.11
N ALA A 49 -0.84 -3.77 -0.20
CA ALA A 49 -2.10 -3.83 -0.90
C ALA A 49 -2.99 -4.99 -0.45
N GLU A 50 -2.40 -6.12 -0.06
CA GLU A 50 -3.12 -7.26 0.55
C GLU A 50 -3.58 -6.90 1.97
N ALA A 51 -2.72 -6.30 2.80
CA ALA A 51 -3.07 -5.89 4.16
C ALA A 51 -4.23 -4.87 4.19
N LEU A 52 -4.39 -4.08 3.13
CA LEU A 52 -5.43 -3.06 3.00
C LEU A 52 -6.61 -3.51 2.13
N SER A 53 -6.62 -4.74 1.60
CA SER A 53 -7.66 -5.21 0.67
C SER A 53 -9.06 -5.23 1.28
N GLU A 54 -9.17 -5.60 2.56
CA GLU A 54 -10.46 -5.60 3.29
C GLU A 54 -10.99 -4.18 3.47
N GLN A 55 -10.10 -3.19 3.68
CA GLN A 55 -10.48 -1.79 3.87
C GLN A 55 -10.93 -1.14 2.56
N LEU A 56 -10.40 -1.60 1.43
CA LEU A 56 -10.83 -1.21 0.08
C LEU A 56 -12.25 -1.70 -0.24
N GLN A 57 -12.66 -2.87 0.25
CA GLN A 57 -14.00 -3.43 0.04
C GLN A 57 -15.08 -2.77 0.92
N LEU A 58 -14.68 -2.18 2.05
CA LEU A 58 -15.59 -1.48 2.98
C LEU A 58 -15.98 -0.07 2.53
N ALA A 59 -15.32 0.47 1.51
CA ALA A 59 -15.59 1.82 0.98
C ALA A 59 -16.68 1.87 -0.10
N SER A 60 -17.40 0.77 -0.35
CA SER A 60 -18.51 0.65 -1.31
C SER A 60 -19.85 1.06 -0.75
#